data_AF-A0A948E1U8-F1
#
_entry.id   AF-A0A948E1U8-F1
#
_cell.length_a   1.000
_cell.length_b   1.000
_cell.length_c   1.000
_cell.angle_alpha   90.00
_cell.angle_beta   90.00
_cell.angle_gamma   90.00
#
_symmetry.space_group_name_H-M   'P 1'
#
loop_
_entity.id
_entity.type
_entity.pdbx_description
1 polymer ?
#
loop_
_entity_poly.entity_id
_entity_poly.type
_entity_poly.pdbx_seq_one_letter_code
_entity_poly.pdbx_strand_id
1 'polypeptide(L)' 'MTKKKGDLLEWSAEITTDPDLDFQLYIEILYGEEYIGKIIKKEDGSLCLVIYEIPTSIPVDWLLLLFKKAKNELK' A
#
# COMPACT_ATOMS: atom_id res chain seq x y z
N MET A 1 7.13 -36.33 3.91
CA MET A 1 6.16 -35.46 4.63
C MET A 1 6.57 -34.02 4.42
N THR A 2 6.01 -33.40 3.38
CA THR A 2 6.22 -31.98 3.05
C THR A 2 5.50 -31.15 4.09
N LYS A 3 6.24 -30.34 4.87
CA LYS A 3 5.64 -29.35 5.76
C LYS A 3 4.74 -28.45 4.89
N LYS A 4 3.42 -28.46 5.11
CA LYS A 4 2.55 -27.39 4.63
C LYS A 4 3.09 -26.11 5.26
N LYS A 5 3.75 -25.30 4.44
CA LYS A 5 4.11 -23.92 4.77
C LYS A 5 2.76 -23.29 5.15
N GLY A 6 2.53 -23.03 6.43
CA GLY A 6 1.41 -22.16 6.79
C GLY A 6 1.68 -20.88 6.01
N ASP A 7 0.73 -20.45 5.20
CA ASP A 7 0.89 -19.26 4.38
C ASP A 7 1.13 -18.09 5.34
N LEU A 8 2.41 -17.74 5.50
CA LEU A 8 2.80 -16.56 6.24
C LEU A 8 2.28 -15.41 5.40
N LEU A 9 1.26 -14.71 5.91
CA LEU A 9 0.76 -13.51 5.28
C LEU A 9 1.91 -12.48 5.25
N GLU A 10 2.17 -11.94 4.06
CA GLU A 10 3.26 -11.00 3.80
C GLU A 10 2.69 -9.63 3.41
N TRP A 11 3.41 -8.57 3.77
CA TRP A 11 3.09 -7.20 3.35
C TRP A 11 3.51 -6.99 1.89
N SER A 12 2.57 -6.55 1.07
CA SER A 12 2.80 -6.22 -0.33
C SER A 12 2.15 -4.89 -0.70
N ALA A 13 2.53 -4.35 -1.86
CA ALA A 13 1.95 -3.12 -2.36
C ALA A 13 1.98 -3.07 -3.89
N GLU A 14 0.91 -2.52 -4.45
CA GLU A 14 0.68 -2.48 -5.89
C GLU A 14 0.38 -1.05 -6.34
N ILE A 15 0.84 -0.68 -7.53
CA ILE A 15 0.48 0.60 -8.13
C ILE A 15 -0.75 0.37 -9.00
N THR A 16 -1.77 1.17 -8.76
CA THR A 16 -3.06 1.08 -9.42
C THR A 16 -3.57 2.50 -9.70
N THR A 17 -4.69 2.61 -10.40
CA THR A 17 -5.32 3.88 -10.78
C THR A 17 -6.73 3.95 -10.21
N ASP A 18 -7.13 5.14 -9.79
CA ASP A 18 -8.50 5.43 -9.39
C ASP A 18 -9.30 5.87 -10.62
N PRO A 19 -10.22 5.03 -11.16
CA PRO A 19 -10.95 5.36 -12.39
C PRO A 19 -11.92 6.53 -12.19
N ASP A 20 -12.32 6.83 -10.95
CA ASP A 20 -13.25 7.91 -10.64
C ASP A 20 -12.52 9.26 -10.44
N LEU A 21 -11.19 9.24 -10.32
CA LEU A 21 -10.33 10.41 -10.14
C LEU A 21 -9.36 10.58 -11.32
N ASP A 22 -9.88 10.64 -12.55
CA ASP A 22 -9.07 10.85 -13.78
C ASP A 22 -7.87 9.88 -13.90
N PHE A 23 -8.09 8.62 -13.51
CA PHE A 23 -7.05 7.59 -13.49
C PHE A 23 -5.83 7.96 -12.64
N GLN A 24 -6.01 8.75 -11.58
CA GLN A 24 -4.95 9.13 -10.67
C GLN A 24 -4.27 7.88 -10.10
N LEU A 25 -2.94 7.85 -10.20
CA LEU A 25 -2.13 6.76 -9.65
C LEU A 25 -2.13 6.80 -8.12
N TYR A 26 -2.22 5.62 -7.53
CA TYR A 26 -2.02 5.42 -6.10
C TYR A 26 -1.37 4.08 -5.82
N ILE A 27 -0.86 3.91 -4.59
CA ILE A 27 -0.32 2.65 -4.12
C ILE A 27 -1.33 1.97 -3.20
N GLU A 28 -1.80 0.79 -3.57
CA GLU A 28 -2.61 -0.09 -2.73
C GLU A 28 -1.69 -0.90 -1.81
N ILE A 29 -2.04 -1.03 -0.53
CA ILE A 29 -1.32 -1.78 0.50
C ILE A 29 -2.12 -3.03 0.84
N LEU A 30 -1.45 -4.18 0.77
CA LEU A 30 -2.07 -5.46 1.05
C LEU A 30 -1.33 -6.22 2.15
N TYR A 31 -2.07 -7.07 2.86
CA TYR A 31 -1.53 -8.09 3.75
C TYR A 31 -2.06 -9.45 3.32
N GLY A 32 -1.21 -10.24 2.64
CA GLY A 32 -1.69 -11.37 1.85
C GLY A 32 -2.58 -10.89 0.70
N GLU A 33 -3.85 -11.30 0.71
CA GLU A 33 -4.86 -10.93 -0.30
C GLU A 33 -5.81 -9.82 0.19
N GLU A 34 -5.67 -9.36 1.43
CA GLU A 34 -6.55 -8.36 2.02
C GLU A 34 -6.08 -6.93 1.71
N TYR A 35 -7.01 -6.08 1.29
CA TYR A 35 -6.78 -4.64 1.09
C TYR A 35 -6.78 -3.91 2.43
N ILE A 36 -5.64 -3.34 2.82
CA ILE A 36 -5.46 -2.72 4.14
C ILE A 36 -5.58 -1.20 4.06
N GLY A 37 -5.12 -0.60 2.97
CA GLY A 37 -5.10 0.84 2.81
C GLY A 37 -4.42 1.28 1.54
N LYS A 38 -4.29 2.59 1.36
CA LYS A 38 -3.60 3.17 0.20
C LYS A 38 -2.75 4.37 0.53
N ILE A 39 -1.75 4.62 -0.30
CA ILE A 39 -0.99 5.87 -0.32
C ILE A 39 -1.37 6.62 -1.59
N ILE A 40 -1.85 7.84 -1.40
CA ILE A 40 -2.15 8.79 -2.47
C ILE A 40 -1.22 9.98 -2.37
N LYS A 41 -0.83 10.54 -3.51
CA LYS A 41 -0.13 11.82 -3.57
C LYS A 41 -1.13 12.93 -3.84
N LYS A 42 -1.16 13.93 -2.98
CA LYS A 42 -2.04 15.09 -3.10
C LYS A 42 -1.42 16.14 -4.03
N GLU A 43 -2.25 17.05 -4.52
CA GLU A 43 -1.83 18.15 -5.42
C GLU A 43 -0.77 19.06 -4.81
N ASP A 44 -0.77 19.20 -3.47
CA ASP A 44 0.24 19.95 -2.72
C ASP A 44 1.60 19.22 -2.58
N GLY A 45 1.72 18.03 -3.19
CA GLY A 45 2.91 17.19 -3.15
C GLY A 45 3.04 16.34 -1.87
N SER A 46 2.10 16.44 -0.93
CA SER A 46 2.08 15.59 0.26
C SER A 46 1.65 14.16 -0.07
N LEU A 47 2.13 13.20 0.72
CA LEU A 47 1.66 11.82 0.68
C LEU A 47 0.65 11.61 1.81
N CYS A 48 -0.51 11.08 1.46
CA CYS A 48 -1.58 10.76 2.40
C CYS A 48 -1.74 9.23 2.46
N LEU A 49 -1.56 8.67 3.66
CA LEU A 49 -1.84 7.27 3.96
C LEU A 49 -3.27 7.16 4.47
N VAL A 50 -4.06 6.29 3.85
CA VAL A 50 -5.45 5.97 4.21
C VAL A 50 -5.49 4.51 4.64
N ILE A 51 -6.07 4.22 5.80
CA ILE A 51 -6.31 2.86 6.31
C ILE A 51 -7.82 2.62 6.31
N TYR A 52 -8.27 1.50 5.75
CA TYR A 52 -9.69 1.33 5.41
C TYR A 52 -10.60 1.03 6.61
N GLU A 53 -10.21 0.13 7.50
CA GLU A 53 -11.16 -0.39 8.50
C GLU A 53 -10.73 -0.14 9.96
N ILE A 54 -9.55 -0.61 10.34
CA ILE A 54 -9.10 -0.59 11.74
C ILE A 54 -7.65 -0.12 11.84
N PRO A 55 -7.22 0.36 13.01
CA PRO A 55 -5.80 0.58 13.28
C PRO A 55 -4.99 -0.69 13.01
N THR A 56 -4.02 -0.60 12.11
CA THR A 56 -3.21 -1.73 11.67
C THR A 56 -1.73 -1.46 11.93
N SER A 57 -1.01 -2.49 12.36
CA SER A 57 0.43 -2.42 12.61
C SER A 57 1.22 -2.84 11.38
N ILE A 58 1.85 -1.87 10.72
CA ILE A 58 2.69 -2.07 9.53
C ILE A 58 4.17 -1.99 9.95
N PRO A 59 5.05 -2.88 9.49
CA PRO A 59 6.49 -2.79 9.75
C PRO A 59 7.06 -1.44 9.30
N VAL A 60 7.72 -0.74 10.22
CA VAL A 60 8.17 0.65 10.01
C VAL A 60 9.12 0.78 8.83
N ASP A 61 10.11 -0.11 8.71
CA ASP A 61 11.10 -0.03 7.63
C ASP A 61 10.48 -0.28 6.26
N TRP A 62 9.53 -1.21 6.19
CA TRP A 62 8.78 -1.48 4.98
C TRP A 62 7.91 -0.28 4.58
N LEU A 63 7.22 0.33 5.55
CA LEU A 63 6.40 1.51 5.31
C LEU A 63 7.24 2.71 4.84
N LEU A 64 8.43 2.90 5.41
CA LEU A 64 9.37 3.95 4.97
C LEU A 64 9.87 3.73 3.54
N LEU A 65 10.17 2.49 3.16
CA LEU A 65 10.52 2.14 1.78
C LEU A 65 9.34 2.41 0.84
N LEU A 66 8.12 2.10 1.28
CA LEU A 66 6.93 2.35 0.49
C LEU A 66 6.68 3.84 0.27
N PHE A 67 6.86 4.68 1.28
CA PHE A 67 6.77 6.15 1.12
C PHE A 67 7.82 6.70 0.16
N LYS A 68 9.05 6.16 0.19
CA LYS A 68 10.08 6.53 -0.81
C LYS A 68 9.66 6.15 -2.22
N LYS A 69 9.05 4.96 -2.39
CA LYS A 69 8.51 4.50 -3.68
C LYS A 69 7.37 5.42 -4.15
N ALA A 70 6.39 5.69 -3.28
CA ALA A 70 5.26 6.56 -3.57
C ALA A 70 5.70 7.97 -4.01
N LYS A 71 6.70 8.54 -3.34
CA LYS A 71 7.27 9.85 -3.70
C LYS A 71 7.81 9.88 -5.14
N ASN A 72 8.38 8.78 -5.62
CA ASN A 72 9.04 8.71 -6.92
C ASN A 72 8.08 8.28 -8.05
N GLU A 73 7.11 7.43 -7.74
CA GLU A 73 6.25 6.78 -8.75
C GLU A 73 4.88 7.45 -8.90
N LEU A 74 4.35 8.07 -7.85
CA LEU A 74 3.11 8.85 -7.95
C LEU A 74 3.44 10.24 -8.50
N LYS A 75 2.81 10.60 -9.63
CA LYS A 75 2.97 11.90 -10.27
C LYS A 75 2.02 12.91 -9.67
#